data_AF-A0A2M8CDD7-F1
#
_entry.id   AF-A0A2M8CDD7-F1
#
_cell.length_a   1.000
_cell.length_b   1.000
_cell.length_c   1.000
_cell.angle_alpha   90.00
_cell.angle_beta   90.00
_cell.angle_gamma   90.00
#
_symmetry.space_group_name_H-M   'P 1'
#
loop_
_entity.id
_entity.type
_entity.pdbx_description
1 polymer ?
#
loop_
_entity_poly.entity_id
_entity_poly.type
_entity_poly.pdbx_seq_one_letter_code
_entity_poly.pdbx_strand_id
1 'polypeptide(L)'
;MERTLVLIKPDAFKRGLVGEIISRFERVGLTLEGMKILNATIEMVEKHYPDDKNWIRSVGKKTIDTYEKYNLNIIEDLGTNDALKIGQLVRKWLIQHLTS
;
A
#
# COMPACT_ATOMS: atom_id res chain seq x y z
N MET A 1 20.09 -17.32 -2.36
CA MET A 1 19.31 -16.94 -1.16
C MET A 1 18.63 -15.62 -1.47
N GLU A 2 17.31 -15.57 -1.37
CA GLU A 2 16.51 -14.38 -1.69
C GLU A 2 16.01 -13.72 -0.40
N ARG A 3 15.72 -12.42 -0.47
CA ARG A 3 15.19 -11.64 0.65
C ARG A 3 14.05 -10.76 0.15
N THR A 4 13.03 -10.59 0.98
CA THR A 4 11.91 -9.69 0.72
C THR A 4 11.61 -8.84 1.94
N LEU A 5 11.08 -7.64 1.71
CA LEU A 5 10.64 -6.73 2.75
C LEU A 5 9.14 -6.92 3.00
N VAL A 6 8.76 -7.14 4.26
CA VAL A 6 7.36 -7.14 4.68
C VAL A 6 7.11 -5.94 5.59
N LEU A 7 6.09 -5.14 5.27
CA LEU A 7 5.66 -4.01 6.08
C LEU A 7 4.36 -4.36 6.81
N ILE A 8 4.39 -4.30 8.14
CA ILE A 8 3.17 -4.35 8.96
C ILE A 8 2.69 -2.91 9.14
N LYS A 9 1.55 -2.59 8.52
CA LYS A 9 0.98 -1.23 8.50
C LYS A 9 0.47 -0.80 9.89
N PRO A 10 0.29 0.53 10.13
CA PRO A 10 -0.10 1.04 11.45
C PRO A 10 -1.38 0.42 12.00
N ASP A 11 -2.37 0.13 11.16
CA ASP A 11 -3.63 -0.51 11.57
C ASP A 11 -3.43 -1.94 12.10
N ALA A 12 -2.61 -2.76 11.43
CA ALA A 12 -2.30 -4.11 11.88
C ALA A 12 -1.45 -4.11 13.16
N PHE A 13 -0.53 -3.15 13.29
CA PHE A 13 0.27 -2.96 14.49
C PHE A 13 -0.61 -2.54 15.69
N LYS A 14 -1.48 -1.53 15.51
CA LYS A 14 -2.42 -1.06 16.54
C LYS A 14 -3.37 -2.17 17.01
N ARG A 15 -3.69 -3.13 16.13
CA ARG A 15 -4.51 -4.32 16.45
C ARG A 15 -3.75 -5.48 17.10
N GLY A 16 -2.43 -5.35 17.32
CA GLY A 16 -1.62 -6.39 17.95
C GLY A 16 -1.38 -7.63 17.06
N LEU A 17 -1.48 -7.50 15.73
CA LEU A 17 -1.40 -8.65 14.81
C LEU A 17 0.04 -9.09 14.46
N VAL A 18 1.06 -8.43 15.01
CA VAL A 18 2.46 -8.66 14.65
C VAL A 18 2.88 -10.12 14.85
N GLY A 19 2.60 -10.70 16.02
CA GLY A 19 2.99 -12.08 16.33
C GLY A 19 2.29 -13.12 15.45
N GLU A 20 1.01 -12.91 15.14
CA GLU A 20 0.24 -13.79 14.24
C GLU A 20 0.79 -13.74 12.81
N ILE A 21 1.15 -12.55 12.33
CA ILE A 21 1.75 -12.37 10.99
C ILE A 21 3.11 -13.07 10.91
N ILE A 22 3.99 -12.86 11.89
CA ILE A 22 5.32 -13.50 11.95
C ILE A 22 5.17 -15.03 11.98
N SER A 23 4.27 -15.54 12.83
CA SER A 23 4.03 -16.97 12.98
C SER A 23 3.65 -17.64 11.66
N ARG A 24 2.93 -16.94 10.75
CA ARG A 24 2.57 -17.48 9.44
C ARG A 24 3.78 -17.64 8.51
N PHE A 25 4.71 -16.69 8.54
CA PHE A 25 5.94 -16.77 7.74
C PHE A 25 6.87 -17.88 8.26
N GLU A 26 7.03 -17.99 9.58
CA GLU A 26 7.86 -19.04 10.19
C GLU A 26 7.29 -20.43 9.92
N ARG A 27 5.97 -20.62 9.97
CA ARG A 27 5.30 -21.91 9.69
C ARG A 27 5.54 -22.44 8.28
N VAL A 28 5.77 -21.57 7.30
CA VAL A 28 6.09 -21.97 5.92
C VAL A 28 7.60 -22.08 5.69
N GLY A 29 8.41 -21.95 6.74
CA GLY A 29 9.86 -22.13 6.71
C GLY A 29 10.66 -20.89 6.31
N LEU A 30 10.06 -19.69 6.27
CA LEU A 30 10.79 -18.45 6.02
C LEU A 30 11.49 -17.99 7.30
N THR A 31 12.72 -17.50 7.15
CA THR A 31 13.53 -16.98 8.26
C THR A 31 13.41 -15.46 8.37
N LEU A 32 13.32 -14.96 9.61
CA LEU A 32 13.36 -13.53 9.89
C LEU A 32 14.82 -13.05 9.93
N GLU A 33 15.27 -12.37 8.87
CA GLU A 33 16.63 -11.82 8.81
C GLU A 33 16.81 -10.54 9.66
N GLY A 34 15.73 -9.82 9.94
CA GLY A 34 15.76 -8.60 10.74
C GLY A 34 14.39 -7.95 10.89
N MET A 35 14.23 -7.14 11.94
CA MET A 35 12.99 -6.43 12.23
C MET A 35 13.29 -5.08 12.89
N LYS A 36 12.50 -4.05 12.53
CA LYS A 36 12.58 -2.73 13.14
C LYS A 36 11.18 -2.13 13.25
N ILE A 37 10.83 -1.68 14.46
CA ILE A 37 9.67 -0.81 14.69
C ILE A 37 10.13 0.62 14.47
N LEU A 38 9.38 1.40 13.68
CA LEU A 38 9.67 2.80 13.44
C LEU A 38 8.39 3.57 13.11
N ASN A 39 8.40 4.86 13.44
CA ASN A 39 7.42 5.82 12.94
C ASN A 39 7.96 6.39 11.62
N ALA A 40 7.32 6.06 10.51
CA ALA A 40 7.82 6.45 9.19
C ALA A 40 7.56 7.94 8.93
N THR A 41 8.58 8.66 8.47
CA THR A 41 8.38 10.04 8.02
C THR A 41 7.73 10.07 6.64
N ILE A 42 7.07 11.17 6.30
CA ILE A 42 6.49 11.38 4.96
C ILE A 42 7.54 11.16 3.88
N GLU A 43 8.73 11.75 4.04
CA GLU A 43 9.83 11.62 3.08
C GLU A 43 10.26 10.16 2.86
N MET A 44 10.31 9.35 3.93
CA MET A 44 10.63 7.92 3.82
C MET A 44 9.57 7.17 3.03
N VAL A 45 8.28 7.45 3.26
CA VAL A 45 7.18 6.76 2.58
C VAL A 45 7.03 7.23 1.13
N GLU A 46 7.30 8.50 0.84
CA GLU A 46 7.35 9.01 -0.53
C GLU A 46 8.41 8.31 -1.36
N LYS A 47 9.58 8.02 -0.78
CA LYS A 47 10.64 7.23 -1.44
C LYS A 47 10.27 5.75 -1.58
N HIS A 48 9.39 5.23 -0.72
CA HIS A 48 8.95 3.83 -0.78
C HIS A 48 7.97 3.59 -1.94
N TYR A 49 7.04 4.51 -2.20
CA TYR A 49 6.08 4.39 -3.30
C TYR A 49 6.57 5.09 -4.58
N PRO A 50 6.66 4.36 -5.72
CA PRO A 50 7.11 4.95 -6.98
C PRO A 50 6.31 6.21 -7.36
N ASP A 51 7.00 7.20 -7.89
CA ASP A 51 6.43 8.41 -8.47
C ASP A 51 6.42 8.39 -10.02
N ASP A 52 6.90 7.31 -10.62
CA ASP A 52 6.86 7.07 -12.06
C ASP A 52 5.42 7.10 -12.60
N LYS A 53 5.25 7.77 -13.75
CA LYS A 53 3.95 7.97 -14.37
C LYS A 53 3.29 6.66 -14.80
N ASN A 54 4.06 5.65 -15.22
CA ASN A 54 3.50 4.37 -15.64
C ASN A 54 2.95 3.60 -14.43
N TRP A 55 3.70 3.58 -13.32
CA TRP A 55 3.22 2.99 -12.07
C TRP A 55 1.94 3.69 -11.58
N ILE A 56 1.96 5.03 -11.51
CA ILE A 56 0.79 5.82 -11.08
C ILE A 56 -0.43 5.52 -11.97
N ARG A 57 -0.26 5.54 -13.29
CA ARG A 57 -1.36 5.25 -14.23
C ARG A 57 -1.88 3.81 -14.06
N SER A 58 -0.99 2.84 -13.80
CA SER A 58 -1.38 1.45 -13.58
C SER A 58 -2.22 1.27 -12.32
N VAL A 59 -1.89 2.00 -11.24
CA VAL A 59 -2.67 1.99 -9.99
C VAL A 59 -4.05 2.61 -10.21
N GLY A 60 -4.11 3.76 -10.88
CA GLY A 60 -5.40 4.38 -11.20
C GLY A 60 -6.28 3.54 -12.11
N LYS A 61 -5.68 2.81 -13.07
CA LYS A 61 -6.43 1.86 -13.91
C LYS A 61 -7.05 0.73 -13.08
N LYS A 62 -6.32 0.14 -12.12
CA LYS A 62 -6.88 -0.88 -11.21
C LYS A 62 -8.08 -0.35 -10.42
N THR A 63 -8.05 0.91 -10.01
CA THR A 63 -9.20 1.55 -9.36
C THR A 63 -10.37 1.65 -10.32
N ILE A 64 -10.17 2.12 -11.56
CA ILE A 64 -11.21 2.18 -12.60
C ILE A 64 -11.80 0.79 -12.85
N ASP A 65 -10.96 -0.21 -13.09
CA ASP A 65 -11.39 -1.60 -13.34
C ASP A 65 -12.23 -2.14 -12.17
N THR A 66 -11.90 -1.74 -10.93
CA THR A 66 -12.66 -2.13 -9.72
C THR A 66 -14.03 -1.46 -9.69
N TYR A 67 -14.10 -0.16 -10.00
CA TYR A 67 -15.37 0.56 -10.06
C TYR A 67 -16.30 -0.01 -11.14
N GLU A 68 -15.76 -0.28 -12.33
CA GLU A 68 -16.51 -0.93 -13.42
C GLU A 68 -17.02 -2.31 -13.01
N LYS A 69 -16.17 -3.13 -12.40
CA LYS A 69 -16.54 -4.48 -11.93
C LYS A 69 -17.72 -4.47 -10.96
N TYR A 70 -17.79 -3.47 -10.08
CA TYR A 70 -18.85 -3.37 -9.07
C TYR A 70 -19.97 -2.40 -9.49
N ASN A 71 -19.97 -1.92 -10.74
CA ASN A 71 -20.95 -0.99 -11.28
C ASN A 71 -21.12 0.27 -10.41
N LEU A 72 -19.99 0.84 -9.97
CA LEU A 72 -19.90 2.03 -9.14
C LEU A 72 -19.62 3.29 -9.99
N ASN A 73 -20.01 4.46 -9.50
CA ASN A 73 -19.82 5.72 -10.19
C ASN A 73 -18.51 6.41 -9.76
N ILE A 74 -17.45 6.24 -10.56
CA ILE A 74 -16.14 6.78 -10.21
C ILE A 74 -16.06 8.31 -10.24
N ILE A 75 -16.88 8.96 -11.06
CA ILE A 75 -16.89 10.43 -11.15
C ILE A 75 -17.56 11.02 -9.91
N GLU A 76 -18.60 10.36 -9.39
CA GLU A 76 -19.27 10.77 -8.15
C GLU A 76 -18.34 10.64 -6.95
N ASP A 77 -17.62 9.51 -6.83
CA ASP A 77 -16.77 9.26 -5.66
C ASP A 77 -15.40 9.97 -5.73
N LEU A 78 -14.79 10.05 -6.93
CA LEU A 78 -13.41 10.52 -7.10
C LEU A 78 -13.30 11.84 -7.88
N GLY A 79 -14.40 12.35 -8.43
CA GLY A 79 -14.42 13.58 -9.22
C GLY A 79 -13.74 13.49 -10.59
N THR A 80 -13.25 12.30 -10.98
CA THR A 80 -12.54 12.11 -12.25
C THR A 80 -12.50 10.63 -12.65
N ASN A 81 -12.41 10.37 -13.96
CA ASN A 81 -12.13 9.06 -14.55
C ASN A 81 -10.73 8.99 -15.19
N ASP A 82 -9.88 10.00 -14.97
CA ASP A 82 -8.50 9.99 -15.48
C ASP A 82 -7.60 9.12 -14.60
N ALA A 83 -7.05 8.06 -15.21
CA ALA A 83 -6.21 7.09 -14.51
C ALA A 83 -4.98 7.73 -13.84
N LEU A 84 -4.40 8.79 -14.40
CA LEU A 84 -3.22 9.42 -13.80
C LEU A 84 -3.61 10.20 -12.54
N LYS A 85 -4.67 11.00 -12.59
CA LYS A 85 -5.21 11.72 -11.43
C LYS A 85 -5.64 10.76 -10.31
N ILE A 86 -6.34 9.68 -10.66
CA ILE A 86 -6.75 8.67 -9.68
C ILE A 86 -5.53 8.01 -9.04
N GLY A 87 -4.52 7.63 -9.85
CA GLY A 87 -3.27 7.07 -9.33
C GLY A 87 -2.56 8.02 -8.35
N GLN A 88 -2.57 9.32 -8.62
CA GLN A 88 -2.00 10.33 -7.72
C GLN A 88 -2.76 10.42 -6.39
N LEU A 89 -4.10 10.38 -6.44
CA LEU A 89 -4.95 10.31 -5.24
C LEU A 89 -4.62 9.07 -4.41
N VAL A 90 -4.55 7.89 -5.05
CA VAL A 90 -4.20 6.63 -4.37
C VAL A 90 -2.82 6.70 -3.75
N ARG A 91 -1.80 7.21 -4.46
CA ARG A 91 -0.45 7.39 -3.91
C ARG A 91 -0.46 8.28 -2.68
N LYS A 92 -1.19 9.39 -2.71
CA LYS A 92 -1.35 10.28 -1.56
C LYS A 92 -1.95 9.55 -0.36
N TRP A 93 -3.01 8.77 -0.56
CA TRP A 93 -3.63 7.99 0.53
C TRP A 93 -2.71 6.91 1.09
N LEU A 94 -1.93 6.24 0.23
CA LEU A 94 -0.95 5.26 0.66
C LEU A 94 0.13 5.89 1.57
N ILE A 95 0.59 7.09 1.22
CA ILE A 95 1.53 7.85 2.05
C ILE A 95 0.89 8.18 3.40
N GLN A 96 -0.29 8.80 3.37
CA GLN A 96 -1.03 9.20 4.58
C GLN A 96 -1.27 8.03 5.53
N HIS A 97 -1.68 6.87 5.00
CA HIS A 97 -1.96 5.67 5.79
C HIS A 97 -0.72 5.16 6.53
N LEU A 98 0.43 5.10 5.86
CA LEU A 98 1.68 4.64 6.47
C LEU A 98 2.29 5.64 7.46
N THR A 99 1.88 6.91 7.42
CA THR A 99 2.34 7.97 8.33
C THR A 99 1.36 8.26 9.48
N SER A 100 0.29 7.46 9.63
CA SER A 100 -0.79 7.65 10.62
C SER A 100 -0.66 6.83 11.91
#